data_AF-A0A101QXC8-F1
#
_entry.id   AF-A0A101QXC8-F1
#
_cell.length_a   1.000
_cell.length_b   1.000
_cell.length_c   1.000
_cell.angle_alpha   90.00
_cell.angle_beta   90.00
_cell.angle_gamma   90.00
#
_symmetry.space_group_name_H-M   'P 1'
#
loop_
_entity.id
_entity.type
_entity.pdbx_description
1 polymer ?
#
loop_
_entity_poly.entity_id
_entity_poly.type
_entity_poly.pdbx_seq_one_letter_code
_entity_poly.pdbx_strand_id
1 'polypeptide(L)'
;MAEERDSTEEARRVADALRAIEEMDDPDRQARAITEVLRVQVDSAPTLKELRRAWVLGKRAEKVTYKVIAETLGVSISTVQDIERGYSGSGKNRPRTGRRKRAASDGDGEA
;
A
#
# COMPACT_ATOMS: atom_id res chain seq x y z
N MET A 1 8.59 19.95 3.50
CA MET A 1 7.66 20.02 4.65
C MET A 1 6.63 18.94 4.43
N ALA A 2 6.64 17.87 5.23
CA ALA A 2 5.60 16.86 5.15
C ALA A 2 4.32 17.51 5.66
N GLU A 3 3.37 17.80 4.76
CA GLU A 3 2.02 18.13 5.16
C GLU A 3 1.52 16.97 6.02
N GLU A 4 1.28 17.28 7.28
CA GLU A 4 0.49 16.49 8.20
C GLU A 4 -0.90 16.38 7.59
N ARG A 5 -1.06 15.39 6.71
CA ARG A 5 -2.36 15.03 6.17
C ARG A 5 -3.17 14.56 7.37
N ASP A 6 -4.25 15.26 7.64
CA ASP A 6 -5.20 14.93 8.69
C ASP A 6 -5.66 13.48 8.47
N SER A 7 -5.05 12.55 9.22
CA SER A 7 -5.39 11.13 9.15
C SER A 7 -6.83 10.96 9.62
N THR A 8 -7.60 10.07 9.01
CA THR A 8 -8.98 9.86 9.48
C THR A 8 -8.98 9.40 10.94
N GLU A 9 -10.07 9.62 11.65
CA GLU A 9 -10.18 9.24 13.06
C GLU A 9 -9.89 7.73 13.25
N GLU A 10 -10.38 6.89 12.33
CA GLU A 10 -10.13 5.45 12.36
C GLU A 10 -8.65 5.12 12.14
N ALA A 11 -7.98 5.82 11.21
CA ALA A 11 -6.55 5.64 10.98
C ALA A 11 -5.72 6.06 12.20
N ARG A 12 -6.13 7.12 12.91
CA ARG A 12 -5.50 7.52 14.19
C ARG A 12 -5.70 6.46 15.25
N ARG A 13 -6.92 5.98 15.46
CA ARG A 13 -7.20 4.93 16.47
C ARG A 13 -6.36 3.67 16.24
N VAL A 14 -6.16 3.26 14.98
CA VAL A 14 -5.26 2.14 14.65
C VAL A 14 -3.81 2.48 14.99
N ALA A 15 -3.31 3.66 14.60
CA ALA A 15 -1.96 4.08 14.91
C ALA A 15 -1.71 4.21 16.43
N ASP A 16 -2.69 4.70 17.18
CA ASP A 16 -2.66 4.83 18.64
C ASP A 16 -2.62 3.45 19.30
N ALA A 17 -3.44 2.51 18.82
CA ALA A 17 -3.43 1.14 19.32
C ALA A 17 -2.08 0.44 19.07
N LEU A 18 -1.45 0.68 17.90
CA LEU A 18 -0.12 0.15 17.60
C LEU A 18 0.95 0.71 18.56
N ARG A 19 0.95 2.03 18.79
CA ARG A 19 1.86 2.67 19.75
C ARG A 19 1.65 2.16 21.17
N ALA A 20 0.40 2.01 21.59
CA ALA A 20 0.08 1.47 22.91
C ALA A 20 0.61 0.03 23.12
N ILE A 21 0.71 -0.78 22.05
CA ILE A 21 1.33 -2.11 22.13
C ILE A 21 2.84 -2.01 22.30
N GLU A 22 3.50 -1.08 21.59
CA GLU A 22 4.95 -0.86 21.71
C GLU A 22 5.36 -0.38 23.11
N GLU A 23 4.47 0.33 23.81
CA GLU A 23 4.69 0.89 25.14
C GLU A 23 4.28 -0.05 26.30
N MET A 24 3.90 -1.31 26.02
CA MET A 24 3.50 -2.27 27.06
C MET A 24 4.67 -2.73 27.93
N ASP A 25 4.48 -2.68 29.26
CA ASP A 25 5.51 -3.09 30.23
C ASP A 25 5.70 -4.62 30.38
N ASP A 26 4.66 -5.42 30.06
CA ASP A 26 4.69 -6.88 30.18
C ASP A 26 5.10 -7.52 28.83
N PRO A 27 6.29 -8.14 28.73
CA PRO A 27 6.80 -8.69 27.47
C PRO A 27 5.96 -9.83 26.90
N ASP A 28 5.42 -10.70 27.76
CA ASP A 28 4.62 -11.85 27.32
C ASP A 28 3.26 -11.38 26.79
N ARG A 29 2.67 -10.38 27.47
CA ARG A 29 1.42 -9.76 27.02
C ARG A 29 1.62 -8.95 25.74
N GLN A 30 2.76 -8.25 25.61
CA GLN A 30 3.13 -7.51 24.41
C GLN A 30 3.27 -8.44 23.20
N ALA A 31 4.01 -9.54 23.33
CA ALA A 31 4.19 -10.52 22.25
C ALA A 31 2.85 -11.12 21.78
N ARG A 32 1.91 -11.38 22.70
CA ARG A 32 0.55 -11.83 22.37
C ARG A 32 -0.23 -10.76 21.60
N ALA A 33 -0.22 -9.52 22.06
CA ALA A 33 -0.90 -8.41 21.39
C ALA A 33 -0.36 -8.17 19.97
N ILE A 34 0.96 -8.23 19.78
CA ILE A 34 1.59 -8.17 18.45
C ILE A 34 1.05 -9.29 17.55
N THR A 35 1.03 -10.53 18.07
CA THR A 35 0.54 -11.69 17.30
C THR A 35 -0.91 -11.52 16.88
N GLU A 36 -1.77 -11.02 17.76
CA GLU A 36 -3.19 -10.75 17.47
C GLU A 36 -3.35 -9.68 16.38
N VAL A 37 -2.62 -8.57 16.47
CA VAL A 37 -2.64 -7.51 15.44
C VAL A 37 -2.18 -8.03 14.09
N LEU A 38 -1.10 -8.81 14.04
CA LEU A 38 -0.61 -9.38 12.79
C LEU A 38 -1.63 -10.33 12.15
N ARG A 39 -2.39 -11.09 12.95
CA ARG A 39 -3.49 -11.93 12.44
C ARG A 39 -4.61 -11.07 11.85
N VAL A 40 -5.06 -10.05 12.58
CA VAL A 40 -6.07 -9.09 12.08
C VAL A 40 -5.62 -8.44 10.79
N GLN A 41 -4.34 -8.07 10.68
CA GLN A 41 -3.78 -7.50 9.46
C GLN A 41 -3.81 -8.48 8.30
N VAL A 42 -3.43 -9.75 8.50
CA VAL A 42 -3.48 -10.78 7.45
C VAL A 42 -4.92 -10.99 6.95
N ASP A 43 -5.88 -11.05 7.87
CA ASP A 43 -7.28 -11.30 7.54
C ASP A 43 -7.96 -10.10 6.87
N SER A 44 -7.64 -8.88 7.33
CA SER A 44 -8.32 -7.66 6.88
C SER A 44 -7.66 -7.01 5.65
N ALA A 45 -6.36 -7.23 5.43
CA ALA A 45 -5.62 -6.58 4.36
C ALA A 45 -6.18 -6.82 2.95
N PRO A 46 -6.64 -8.03 2.56
CA PRO A 46 -7.26 -8.25 1.25
C PRO A 46 -8.48 -7.37 1.03
N THR A 47 -9.40 -7.34 2.00
CA THR A 47 -10.64 -6.55 1.94
C THR A 47 -10.34 -5.06 1.85
N LEU A 48 -9.44 -4.54 2.70
CA LEU A 48 -9.07 -3.12 2.67
C LEU A 48 -8.38 -2.71 1.36
N LYS A 49 -7.53 -3.59 0.80
CA LYS A 49 -6.90 -3.36 -0.51
C LYS A 49 -7.94 -3.32 -1.62
N GLU A 50 -8.93 -4.22 -1.60
CA GLU A 50 -9.98 -4.26 -2.60
C GLU A 50 -10.90 -3.05 -2.51
N LEU A 51 -11.33 -2.65 -1.30
CA LEU A 51 -12.11 -1.42 -1.10
C LEU A 51 -11.39 -0.19 -1.64
N ARG A 52 -10.10 -0.05 -1.35
CA ARG A 52 -9.26 1.04 -1.88
C ARG A 52 -9.17 0.98 -3.41
N ARG A 53 -9.02 -0.22 -3.98
CA ARG A 53 -8.95 -0.42 -5.44
C ARG A 53 -10.27 -0.09 -6.13
N ALA A 54 -11.39 -0.54 -5.58
CA ALA A 54 -12.73 -0.24 -6.09
C ALA A 54 -12.97 1.27 -6.15
N TRP A 55 -12.55 2.01 -5.11
CA TRP A 55 -12.63 3.47 -5.12
C TRP A 55 -11.78 4.11 -6.22
N VAL A 56 -10.52 3.66 -6.41
CA VAL A 56 -9.66 4.15 -7.50
C VAL A 56 -10.30 3.86 -8.86
N LEU A 57 -10.78 2.63 -9.09
CA LEU A 57 -11.45 2.25 -10.34
C LEU A 57 -12.69 3.10 -10.61
N GLY A 58 -13.50 3.39 -9.58
CA GLY A 58 -14.64 4.30 -9.68
C GLY A 58 -14.23 5.70 -10.14
N LYS A 59 -13.19 6.28 -9.52
CA LYS A 59 -12.66 7.59 -9.93
C LYS A 59 -12.07 7.59 -11.34
N ARG A 60 -11.46 6.48 -11.76
CA ARG A 60 -10.96 6.31 -13.13
C ARG A 60 -12.09 6.19 -14.15
N ALA A 61 -13.22 5.55 -13.80
CA ALA A 61 -14.41 5.53 -14.64
C ALA A 61 -15.03 6.93 -14.82
N GLU A 62 -14.96 7.78 -13.79
CA GLU A 62 -15.32 9.21 -13.85
C GLU A 62 -14.30 10.08 -14.63
N LYS A 63 -13.25 9.48 -15.22
CA LYS A 63 -12.15 10.17 -15.92
C LYS A 63 -11.32 11.12 -15.04
N VAL A 64 -11.34 10.95 -13.71
CA VAL A 64 -10.48 11.72 -12.81
C VAL A 64 -9.01 11.40 -13.07
N THR A 65 -8.16 12.43 -13.13
CA THR A 65 -6.73 12.25 -13.43
C THR A 65 -5.99 11.56 -12.29
N TYR A 66 -4.93 10.80 -12.61
CA TYR A 66 -4.11 10.14 -11.58
C TYR A 66 -3.52 11.12 -10.56
N LYS A 67 -3.20 12.34 -10.97
CA LYS A 67 -2.66 13.39 -10.09
C LYS A 67 -3.67 13.75 -9.00
N VAL A 68 -4.92 13.99 -9.36
CA VAL A 68 -5.99 14.32 -8.40
C VAL A 68 -6.26 13.15 -7.45
N ILE A 69 -6.27 11.92 -7.97
CA ILE A 69 -6.46 10.71 -7.14
C ILE A 69 -5.29 10.54 -6.15
N ALA A 70 -4.06 10.77 -6.60
CA ALA A 70 -2.85 10.69 -5.78
C ALA A 70 -2.86 11.75 -4.66
N GLU A 71 -3.23 12.99 -4.99
CA GLU A 71 -3.39 14.08 -4.03
C GLU A 71 -4.48 13.75 -3.00
N THR A 72 -5.61 13.20 -3.43
CA THR A 72 -6.72 12.79 -2.55
C THR A 72 -6.31 11.70 -1.56
N LEU A 73 -5.63 10.66 -2.03
CA LEU A 73 -5.23 9.52 -1.19
C LEU A 73 -3.93 9.76 -0.40
N GLY A 74 -3.14 10.76 -0.78
CA GLY A 74 -1.81 10.99 -0.21
C GLY A 74 -0.77 9.96 -0.53
N VAL A 75 -0.83 9.44 -1.75
CA VAL A 75 0.14 8.49 -2.27
C VAL A 75 0.76 9.00 -3.57
N SER A 76 1.82 8.36 -4.05
CA SER A 76 2.39 8.71 -5.35
C SER A 76 1.46 8.34 -6.51
N ILE A 77 1.59 9.02 -7.66
CA ILE A 77 0.90 8.65 -8.91
C ILE A 77 1.18 7.19 -9.28
N SER A 78 2.43 6.74 -9.12
CA SER A 78 2.83 5.36 -9.37
C SER A 78 2.06 4.36 -8.50
N THR A 79 1.80 4.71 -7.24
CA THR A 79 1.00 3.90 -6.31
C THR A 79 -0.44 3.79 -6.78
N VAL A 80 -1.05 4.89 -7.26
CA VAL A 80 -2.41 4.85 -7.83
C VAL A 80 -2.48 3.92 -9.03
N GLN A 81 -1.50 4.00 -9.94
CA GLN A 81 -1.42 3.12 -11.11
C GLN A 81 -1.23 1.65 -10.72
N ASP A 82 -0.47 1.38 -9.66
CA ASP A 82 -0.31 0.01 -9.15
C ASP A 82 -1.60 -0.52 -8.52
N ILE A 83 -2.31 0.32 -7.76
CA ILE A 83 -3.63 -0.01 -7.20
C ILE A 83 -4.62 -0.35 -8.32
N GLU A 84 -4.72 0.51 -9.35
CA GLU A 84 -5.61 0.29 -10.50
C GLU A 84 -5.33 -1.05 -11.20
N ARG A 85 -4.04 -1.36 -11.41
CA ARG A 85 -3.57 -2.63 -12.01
C ARG A 85 -3.76 -3.85 -11.09
N GLY A 86 -4.20 -3.66 -9.84
CA GLY A 86 -4.30 -4.74 -8.86
C GLY A 86 -2.94 -5.24 -8.37
N TYR A 87 -1.88 -4.46 -8.56
CA TYR A 87 -0.54 -4.83 -8.12
C TYR A 87 -0.36 -4.48 -6.64
N SER A 88 -0.15 -5.50 -5.79
CA SER A 88 0.04 -5.35 -4.34
C SER A 88 1.42 -5.79 -3.84
N GLY A 89 2.37 -6.06 -4.75
CA GLY A 89 3.72 -6.55 -4.41
C GLY A 89 4.74 -5.44 -4.13
N SER A 90 5.89 -5.82 -3.59
CA SER A 90 7.06 -4.92 -3.48
C SER A 90 7.52 -4.48 -4.86
N GLY A 91 7.75 -3.18 -5.08
CA GLY A 91 8.18 -2.62 -6.37
C GLY A 91 9.44 -3.26 -6.98
N LYS A 92 10.22 -4.02 -6.19
CA LYS A 92 11.30 -4.90 -6.68
C LYS A 92 10.82 -5.98 -7.65
N ASN A 93 9.61 -6.51 -7.43
CA ASN A 93 8.98 -7.54 -8.26
C ASN A 93 7.99 -6.94 -9.27
N ARG A 94 8.04 -5.62 -9.51
CA ARG A 94 7.14 -4.97 -10.46
C ARG A 94 7.55 -5.37 -11.87
N PRO A 95 6.64 -5.91 -12.71
CA PRO A 95 6.93 -6.17 -14.11
C PRO A 95 7.43 -4.88 -14.79
N ARG A 96 8.66 -4.90 -15.30
CA ARG A 96 9.30 -3.74 -15.93
C ARG A 96 8.59 -3.45 -17.25
N THR A 97 8.00 -2.26 -17.40
CA THR A 97 7.34 -1.89 -18.66
C THR A 97 8.32 -1.25 -19.66
N GLY A 98 8.15 -1.61 -20.93
CA GLY A 98 8.46 -0.80 -22.12
C GLY A 98 9.92 -0.68 -22.56
N ARG A 99 10.80 -0.07 -21.74
CA ARG A 99 12.17 0.29 -22.18
C ARG A 99 13.26 -0.65 -21.70
N ARG A 100 13.14 -1.19 -20.48
CA ARG A 100 14.17 -2.10 -19.92
C ARG A 100 13.90 -3.59 -20.19
N LYS A 101 12.80 -3.96 -20.84
CA LYS A 101 12.55 -5.35 -21.26
C LYS A 101 13.39 -5.72 -22.48
N ARG A 102 13.62 -4.77 -23.42
CA ARG A 102 14.47 -4.98 -24.62
C ARG A 102 15.94 -5.14 -24.23
N ALA A 103 16.45 -4.26 -23.38
CA ALA A 103 17.83 -4.32 -22.91
C ALA A 103 18.21 -5.58 -22.09
N ALA A 104 17.24 -6.37 -21.64
CA ALA A 104 17.49 -7.63 -20.91
C ALA A 104 17.31 -8.89 -21.78
N SER A 105 16.64 -8.78 -22.95
CA SER A 105 16.50 -9.89 -23.90
C SER A 105 17.64 -9.96 -24.92
N ASP A 106 18.43 -8.89 -25.06
CA ASP A 106 19.54 -8.78 -26.01
C ASP A 106 20.90 -9.19 -25.42
N GLY A 107 20.93 -9.80 -24.22
CA GLY A 107 22.16 -10.10 -23.47
C GLY A 107 22.51 -11.59 -23.28
N ASP A 108 21.65 -12.52 -23.71
CA ASP A 108 21.85 -13.98 -23.54
C ASP A 108 22.03 -14.69 -24.90
N GLY A 109 22.89 -14.13 -25.74
CA GLY A 109 23.38 -14.80 -26.93
C GLY A 109 24.71 -14.20 -27.34
N GLU A 110 25.82 -14.85 -26.98
CA GLU A 110 26.75 -15.48 -27.92
C GLU A 110 28.00 -16.01 -27.19
N ALA A 111 28.26 -17.31 -27.40
CA ALA A 111 29.52 -18.09 -27.38
C ALA A 111 30.43 -18.06 -26.13
#